data_AF-A0A9D4QG08-F1
#
_entry.id   AF-A0A9D4QG08-F1
#
_cell.length_a   1.000
_cell.length_b   1.000
_cell.length_c   1.000
_cell.angle_alpha   90.00
_cell.angle_beta   90.00
_cell.angle_gamma   90.00
#
_symmetry.space_group_name_H-M   'P 1'
#
loop_
_entity.id
_entity.type
_entity.pdbx_description
1 polymer ?
#
loop_
_entity_poly.entity_id
_entity_poly.type
_entity_poly.pdbx_seq_one_letter_code
_entity_poly.pdbx_strand_id
1 'polypeptide(L)'
;MLRFSLLALHAVASWCTLVATDDMDDLTYHSKQARRETVQGLHEAFSNLTRLEIVGKVANSPVYVLVISRTPRRQFLVPRVHLLADFPAGSELLIKLASYLLHEYSRDEAVTRVVNSSEIHILFWLEQVTVSDKPKDDCSGDDRGRELEGFPDYFDEKTEKFAEQAHMPEQVQLAMQWLKRGTFVLGAHVRGGDGGIAVAYGFHNSVKDSPNEAPDEDVMRNLSISYANHHPEMKKGTPNCPGGHLGGFPGGVINAAAWKRRPGLMQDYAYVREGTLTVDIALSCCRIPSEGTLRKLWMENRDAIIHLLGQVQRAVRGYVKGPDGTHIPGALLTIRERNVGFRSTDQGEFWRLLQPGNYTLVVSAKGYLPTAVRVNVVEHAKQDAPIAVVMRPSLYPAKILPIDSYSTEKSLPEKRDGSTDTASAVGVFASYGLFVLLHALALCVVTA
;
A
#
# COMPACT_ATOMS: atom_id res chain seq x y z
N MET A 1 -58.80 30.51 16.08
CA MET A 1 -58.31 29.34 15.31
C MET A 1 -57.79 29.82 13.97
N LEU A 2 -56.52 30.18 13.89
CA LEU A 2 -55.74 30.38 12.65
C LEU A 2 -54.41 31.02 13.08
N ARG A 3 -53.33 30.21 13.09
CA ARG A 3 -51.90 30.58 13.03
C ARG A 3 -51.03 29.45 13.59
N PHE A 4 -50.97 28.31 12.91
CA PHE A 4 -49.91 27.30 13.09
C PHE A 4 -49.84 26.40 11.85
N SER A 5 -49.49 26.95 10.68
CA SER A 5 -49.34 26.10 9.47
C SER A 5 -48.39 26.64 8.39
N LEU A 6 -47.46 27.57 8.68
CA LEU A 6 -46.58 28.15 7.65
C LEU A 6 -45.08 28.05 7.93
N LEU A 7 -44.65 27.49 9.07
CA LEU A 7 -43.22 27.35 9.42
C LEU A 7 -42.64 25.95 9.14
N ALA A 8 -43.47 24.96 8.80
CA ALA A 8 -43.01 23.59 8.55
C ALA A 8 -42.70 23.29 7.07
N LEU A 9 -43.10 24.15 6.13
CA LEU A 9 -42.89 23.92 4.68
C LEU A 9 -41.59 24.52 4.12
N HIS A 10 -40.83 25.30 4.88
CA HIS A 10 -39.54 25.85 4.42
C HIS A 10 -38.31 25.08 4.93
N ALA A 11 -38.48 24.17 5.89
CA ALA A 11 -37.36 23.36 6.40
C ALA A 11 -37.18 22.00 5.71
N VAL A 12 -38.13 21.57 4.86
CA VAL A 12 -38.09 20.26 4.20
C VAL A 12 -37.73 20.37 2.70
N ALA A 13 -37.78 21.58 2.13
CA ALA A 13 -37.53 21.79 0.70
C ALA A 13 -36.05 22.10 0.35
N SER A 14 -35.14 22.25 1.33
CA SER A 14 -33.74 22.57 1.04
C SER A 14 -32.80 21.37 0.98
N TRP A 15 -33.27 20.15 1.29
CA TRP A 15 -32.43 18.94 1.35
C TRP A 15 -32.76 17.90 0.28
N CYS A 16 -33.61 18.23 -0.69
CA CYS A 16 -33.99 17.33 -1.78
C CYS A 16 -33.77 17.99 -3.14
N THR A 17 -32.54 18.45 -3.39
CA THR A 17 -32.00 18.73 -4.73
C THR A 17 -30.48 18.61 -4.69
N LEU A 18 -29.96 17.47 -4.24
CA LEU A 18 -28.70 16.98 -4.81
C LEU A 18 -29.11 16.02 -5.93
N VAL A 19 -29.59 16.60 -7.03
CA VAL A 19 -29.56 15.88 -8.29
C VAL A 19 -28.09 15.62 -8.56
N ALA A 20 -27.74 14.34 -8.70
CA ALA A 20 -26.45 13.91 -9.19
C ALA A 20 -26.33 14.37 -10.66
N THR A 21 -26.06 15.64 -10.87
CA THR A 21 -25.24 16.07 -11.99
C THR A 21 -23.81 15.76 -11.60
N ASP A 22 -23.01 15.27 -12.54
CA ASP A 22 -21.57 15.40 -12.47
C ASP A 22 -21.29 16.90 -12.36
N ASP A 23 -21.32 17.44 -11.14
CA ASP A 23 -21.06 18.85 -10.92
C ASP A 23 -19.56 18.98 -11.16
N MET A 24 -19.30 19.26 -12.44
CA MET A 24 -18.04 19.60 -13.05
C MET A 24 -17.55 20.98 -12.58
N ASP A 25 -18.19 21.55 -11.56
CA ASP A 25 -17.78 22.76 -10.85
C ASP A 25 -16.45 22.52 -10.14
N ASP A 26 -15.62 23.56 -10.17
CA ASP A 26 -14.18 23.53 -9.89
C ASP A 26 -13.87 22.82 -8.56
N LEU A 27 -13.10 21.72 -8.64
CA LEU A 27 -12.48 21.14 -7.45
C LEU A 27 -11.60 22.21 -6.80
N THR A 28 -11.90 22.54 -5.55
CA THR A 28 -11.16 23.52 -4.74
C THR A 28 -10.56 22.84 -3.50
N TYR A 29 -9.60 23.51 -2.87
CA TYR A 29 -9.03 23.00 -1.63
C TYR A 29 -10.00 23.15 -0.47
N HIS A 30 -10.33 22.04 0.20
CA HIS A 30 -11.11 22.10 1.42
C HIS A 30 -10.25 22.59 2.58
N SER A 31 -10.79 23.54 3.36
CA SER A 31 -10.26 23.81 4.70
C SER A 31 -10.38 22.55 5.57
N LYS A 32 -9.63 22.49 6.68
CA LYS A 32 -9.72 21.37 7.64
C LYS A 32 -11.16 21.14 8.13
N GLN A 33 -11.92 22.21 8.35
CA GLN A 33 -13.32 22.13 8.76
C GLN A 33 -14.20 21.64 7.61
N ALA A 34 -14.10 22.24 6.43
CA ALA A 34 -14.90 21.87 5.27
C ALA A 34 -14.67 20.41 4.86
N ARG A 35 -13.43 19.91 4.95
CA ARG A 35 -13.08 18.51 4.72
C ARG A 35 -13.81 17.58 5.69
N ARG A 36 -13.81 17.91 6.98
CA ARG A 36 -14.51 17.13 8.00
C ARG A 36 -16.01 17.08 7.73
N GLU A 37 -16.62 18.24 7.49
CA GLU A 37 -18.05 18.37 7.20
C GLU A 37 -18.43 17.58 5.94
N THR A 38 -17.60 17.64 4.90
CA THR A 38 -17.81 16.88 3.65
C THR A 38 -17.78 15.38 3.88
N VAL A 39 -16.77 14.87 4.61
CA VAL A 39 -16.66 13.43 4.92
C VAL A 39 -17.81 12.95 5.82
N GLN A 40 -18.24 13.78 6.77
CA GLN A 40 -19.41 13.49 7.61
C GLN A 40 -20.69 13.47 6.77
N GLY A 41 -20.90 14.44 5.89
CA GLY A 41 -22.04 14.49 4.98
C GLY A 41 -22.12 13.29 4.04
N LEU A 42 -20.97 12.82 3.53
CA LEU A 42 -20.91 11.57 2.75
C LEU A 42 -21.36 10.36 3.57
N HIS A 43 -20.94 10.26 4.84
CA HIS A 43 -21.38 9.18 5.72
C HIS A 43 -22.88 9.25 6.01
N GLU A 44 -23.41 10.44 6.28
CA GLU A 44 -24.83 10.66 6.55
C GLU A 44 -25.70 10.27 5.35
N ALA A 45 -25.31 10.69 4.13
CA ALA A 45 -26.02 10.40 2.89
C ALA A 45 -25.96 8.91 2.51
N PHE A 46 -24.86 8.22 2.80
CA PHE A 46 -24.61 6.83 2.38
C PHE A 46 -24.32 5.90 3.57
N SER A 47 -25.05 6.04 4.68
CA SER A 47 -24.83 5.27 5.91
C SER A 47 -25.02 3.75 5.76
N ASN A 48 -25.69 3.31 4.70
CA ASN A 48 -25.85 1.90 4.33
C ASN A 48 -24.61 1.29 3.63
N LEU A 49 -23.69 2.11 3.16
CA LEU A 49 -22.44 1.70 2.48
C LEU A 49 -21.19 2.17 3.24
N THR A 50 -21.37 2.99 4.27
CA THR A 50 -20.26 3.66 4.93
C THR A 50 -20.24 3.45 6.45
N ARG A 51 -19.04 3.53 7.01
CA ARG A 51 -18.80 3.66 8.45
C ARG A 51 -17.77 4.75 8.66
N LEU A 52 -18.07 5.69 9.55
CA LEU A 52 -17.13 6.75 9.93
C LEU A 52 -16.44 6.38 11.23
N GLU A 53 -15.13 6.13 11.17
CA GLU A 53 -14.33 5.73 12.33
C GLU A 53 -13.48 6.89 12.83
N ILE A 54 -13.42 7.07 14.16
CA ILE A 54 -12.45 7.95 14.79
C ILE A 54 -11.26 7.09 15.20
N VAL A 55 -10.15 7.23 14.48
CA VAL A 55 -8.95 6.41 14.73
C VAL A 55 -8.11 6.96 15.89
N GLY A 56 -8.27 8.24 16.21
CA GLY A 56 -7.61 8.93 17.31
C GLY A 56 -7.71 10.44 17.18
N LYS A 57 -6.76 11.14 17.80
CA LYS A 57 -6.66 12.61 17.74
C LYS A 57 -5.24 13.03 17.42
N VAL A 58 -5.11 14.13 16.68
CA VAL A 58 -3.85 14.85 16.43
C VAL A 58 -4.13 16.31 16.76
N ALA A 59 -3.27 16.95 17.56
CA ALA A 59 -3.45 18.34 18.01
C ALA A 59 -4.88 18.60 18.54
N ASN A 60 -5.37 17.69 19.40
CA ASN A 60 -6.74 17.69 19.96
C ASN A 60 -7.90 17.59 18.96
N SER A 61 -7.62 17.40 17.67
CA SER A 61 -8.64 17.24 16.62
C SER A 61 -8.85 15.76 16.29
N PRO A 62 -10.11 15.28 16.20
CA PRO A 62 -10.38 13.91 15.80
C PRO A 62 -9.93 13.69 14.34
N VAL A 63 -9.29 12.55 14.12
CA VAL A 63 -8.93 12.06 12.79
C VAL A 63 -9.94 11.01 12.38
N TYR A 64 -10.57 11.23 11.23
CA TYR A 64 -11.60 10.37 10.69
C TYR A 64 -11.06 9.49 9.57
N VAL A 65 -11.52 8.24 9.56
CA VAL A 65 -11.40 7.33 8.42
C VAL A 65 -12.80 7.03 7.92
N LEU A 66 -13.04 7.28 6.63
CA LEU A 66 -14.27 6.85 5.98
C LEU A 66 -14.04 5.45 5.44
N VAL A 67 -14.82 4.50 5.95
CA VAL A 67 -14.83 3.12 5.46
C VAL A 67 -15.97 2.96 4.48
N ILE A 68 -15.68 2.48 3.28
CA ILE A 68 -16.67 2.20 2.22
C ILE A 68 -16.69 0.69 1.96
N SER A 69 -17.86 0.08 2.01
CA SER A 69 -18.07 -1.34 1.66
C SER A 69 -19.55 -1.61 1.35
N ARG A 70 -19.85 -2.78 0.78
CA ARG A 70 -21.24 -3.24 0.53
C ARG A 70 -22.18 -3.15 1.74
N THR A 71 -21.64 -3.26 2.94
CA THR A 71 -22.39 -3.13 4.20
C THR A 71 -21.52 -2.44 5.25
N PRO A 72 -22.11 -1.66 6.18
CA PRO A 72 -21.35 -0.99 7.24
C PRO A 72 -20.75 -1.97 8.26
N ARG A 73 -21.13 -3.25 8.23
CA ARG A 73 -20.59 -4.29 9.12
C ARG A 73 -19.43 -5.03 8.47
N ARG A 74 -18.45 -5.40 9.31
CA ARG A 74 -17.35 -6.26 8.90
C ARG A 74 -17.88 -7.61 8.39
N GLN A 75 -17.43 -8.03 7.22
CA GLN A 75 -17.77 -9.32 6.61
C GLN A 75 -16.57 -10.26 6.60
N PHE A 76 -16.81 -11.54 6.89
CA PHE A 76 -15.79 -12.57 6.82
C PHE A 76 -15.23 -12.74 5.40
N LEU A 77 -13.91 -12.91 5.27
CA LEU A 77 -13.12 -13.07 4.05
C LEU A 77 -13.16 -11.91 3.04
N VAL A 78 -13.69 -10.75 3.44
CA VAL A 78 -13.58 -9.50 2.66
C VAL A 78 -12.26 -8.81 3.00
N PRO A 79 -11.31 -8.61 2.07
CA PRO A 79 -10.05 -7.94 2.37
C PRO A 79 -10.25 -6.45 2.70
N ARG A 80 -9.37 -5.91 3.55
CA ARG A 80 -9.27 -4.47 3.80
C ARG A 80 -8.16 -3.84 2.97
N VAL A 81 -8.46 -2.70 2.40
CA VAL A 81 -7.50 -1.85 1.66
C VAL A 81 -7.48 -0.47 2.27
N HIS A 82 -6.36 0.23 2.19
CA HIS A 82 -6.28 1.61 2.65
C HIS A 82 -5.80 2.57 1.55
N LEU A 83 -6.35 3.78 1.58
CA LEU A 83 -5.88 4.93 0.82
C LEU A 83 -5.52 6.03 1.81
N LEU A 84 -4.34 6.62 1.69
CA LEU A 84 -3.89 7.72 2.53
C LEU A 84 -3.38 8.87 1.67
N ALA A 85 -3.68 10.10 2.05
CA ALA A 85 -3.03 11.29 1.50
C ALA A 85 -2.46 12.17 2.62
N ASP A 86 -1.25 12.70 2.39
CA ASP A 86 -0.51 13.57 3.31
C ASP A 86 -0.21 14.98 2.73
N PHE A 87 -0.66 15.27 1.51
CA PHE A 87 -0.58 16.58 0.85
C PHE A 87 -1.93 17.06 0.20
N PRO A 88 -2.23 18.37 0.13
CA PRO A 88 -3.60 18.84 0.04
C PRO A 88 -4.36 18.32 -1.18
N ALA A 89 -3.73 18.25 -2.36
CA ALA A 89 -4.40 17.80 -3.58
C ALA A 89 -4.74 16.30 -3.54
N GLY A 90 -3.91 15.49 -2.86
CA GLY A 90 -4.22 14.09 -2.58
C GLY A 90 -5.48 13.96 -1.72
N SER A 91 -5.67 14.82 -0.72
CA SER A 91 -6.90 14.85 0.06
C SER A 91 -8.12 15.13 -0.81
N GLU A 92 -8.05 16.15 -1.67
CA GLU A 92 -9.16 16.52 -2.55
C GLU A 92 -9.51 15.40 -3.53
N LEU A 93 -8.48 14.76 -4.09
CA LEU A 93 -8.62 13.58 -4.94
C LEU A 93 -9.33 12.44 -4.20
N LEU A 94 -8.93 12.14 -2.96
CA LEU A 94 -9.52 11.05 -2.17
C LEU A 94 -10.95 11.37 -1.72
N ILE A 95 -11.28 12.63 -1.43
CA ILE A 95 -12.67 13.06 -1.14
C ILE A 95 -13.54 12.88 -2.39
N LYS A 96 -13.07 13.33 -3.55
CA LYS A 96 -13.80 13.14 -4.82
C LYS A 96 -13.94 11.65 -5.17
N LEU A 97 -12.91 10.84 -4.91
CA LEU A 97 -12.97 9.39 -5.07
C LEU A 97 -14.02 8.76 -4.16
N ALA A 98 -14.06 9.12 -2.88
CA ALA A 98 -15.05 8.63 -1.94
C ALA A 98 -16.47 8.95 -2.41
N SER A 99 -16.71 10.19 -2.84
CA SER A 99 -17.99 10.59 -3.43
C SER A 99 -18.33 9.78 -4.69
N TYR A 100 -17.38 9.60 -5.61
CA TYR A 100 -17.57 8.84 -6.84
C TYR A 100 -17.90 7.36 -6.56
N LEU A 101 -17.17 6.70 -5.66
CA LEU A 101 -17.43 5.32 -5.27
C LEU A 101 -18.84 5.11 -4.72
N LEU A 102 -19.37 6.09 -3.99
CA LEU A 102 -20.70 6.02 -3.37
C LEU A 102 -21.82 6.31 -4.38
N HIS A 103 -21.67 7.32 -5.23
CA HIS A 103 -22.68 7.69 -6.22
C HIS A 103 -22.75 6.72 -7.41
N GLU A 104 -21.61 6.15 -7.81
CA GLU A 104 -21.54 5.19 -8.92
C GLU A 104 -21.71 3.73 -8.49
N TYR A 105 -21.87 3.48 -7.19
CA TYR A 105 -22.22 2.14 -6.72
C TYR A 105 -23.56 1.70 -7.31
N SER A 106 -23.59 0.52 -7.92
CA SER A 106 -24.71 -0.04 -8.72
C SER A 106 -24.95 0.64 -10.08
N ARG A 107 -24.08 1.56 -10.51
CA ARG A 107 -24.13 2.19 -11.85
C ARG A 107 -22.91 1.84 -12.69
N ASP A 108 -21.72 1.97 -12.10
CA ASP A 108 -20.45 1.56 -12.70
C ASP A 108 -20.08 0.15 -12.23
N GLU A 109 -19.79 -0.75 -13.17
CA GLU A 109 -19.49 -2.15 -12.87
C GLU A 109 -18.17 -2.32 -12.10
N ALA A 110 -17.14 -1.54 -12.43
CA ALA A 110 -15.84 -1.61 -11.78
C ALA A 110 -15.93 -1.10 -10.34
N VAL A 111 -16.61 0.02 -10.10
CA VAL A 111 -16.91 0.56 -8.77
C VAL A 111 -17.70 -0.46 -7.96
N THR A 112 -18.80 -0.97 -8.53
CA THR A 112 -19.66 -1.95 -7.86
C THR A 112 -18.87 -3.20 -7.46
N ARG A 113 -17.98 -3.68 -8.34
CA ARG A 113 -17.13 -4.85 -8.05
C ARG A 113 -16.17 -4.57 -6.90
N VAL A 114 -15.52 -3.40 -6.88
CA VAL A 114 -14.57 -3.01 -5.83
C VAL A 114 -15.28 -2.86 -4.47
N VAL A 115 -16.38 -2.13 -4.41
CA VAL A 115 -17.17 -1.92 -3.17
C VAL A 115 -17.77 -3.23 -2.65
N ASN A 116 -18.17 -4.15 -3.54
CA ASN A 116 -18.72 -5.46 -3.15
C ASN A 116 -17.69 -6.44 -2.58
N SER A 117 -16.43 -6.29 -2.96
CA SER A 117 -15.38 -7.29 -2.70
C SER A 117 -14.31 -6.81 -1.74
N SER A 118 -14.38 -5.58 -1.26
CA SER A 118 -13.39 -5.02 -0.34
C SER A 118 -14.03 -4.09 0.69
N GLU A 119 -13.27 -3.82 1.74
CA GLU A 119 -13.55 -2.78 2.73
C GLU A 119 -12.47 -1.70 2.57
N ILE A 120 -12.86 -0.55 2.02
CA ILE A 120 -11.95 0.52 1.59
C ILE A 120 -11.86 1.55 2.70
N HIS A 121 -10.69 1.70 3.30
CA HIS A 121 -10.42 2.66 4.38
C HIS A 121 -9.74 3.87 3.79
N ILE A 122 -10.39 5.03 3.83
CA ILE A 122 -9.84 6.26 3.27
C ILE A 122 -9.47 7.21 4.41
N LEU A 123 -8.18 7.47 4.53
CA LEU A 123 -7.62 8.46 5.42
C LEU A 123 -7.22 9.69 4.59
N PHE A 124 -8.02 10.74 4.68
CA PHE A 124 -7.87 11.91 3.81
C PHE A 124 -6.69 12.81 4.18
N TRP A 125 -6.31 12.86 5.46
CA TRP A 125 -5.28 13.77 5.96
C TRP A 125 -4.78 13.43 7.36
N LEU A 126 -3.46 13.41 7.53
CA LEU A 126 -2.80 13.50 8.84
C LEU A 126 -2.06 14.84 8.88
N GLU A 127 -2.55 15.77 9.67
CA GLU A 127 -2.16 17.19 9.64
C GLU A 127 -0.65 17.44 9.72
N GLN A 128 -0.07 17.85 8.59
CA GLN A 128 1.29 18.41 8.54
C GLN A 128 1.38 19.77 7.84
N VAL A 129 0.51 20.03 6.86
CA VAL A 129 0.57 21.27 6.06
C VAL A 129 -0.75 22.03 6.19
N THR A 130 -0.74 23.17 6.89
CA THR A 130 -1.73 24.20 6.61
C THR A 130 -1.40 24.75 5.23
N VAL A 131 -2.38 24.81 4.34
CA VAL A 131 -2.22 25.57 3.10
C VAL A 131 -2.05 27.02 3.55
N SER A 132 -0.81 27.48 3.74
CA SER A 132 -0.53 28.90 3.85
C SER A 132 -1.11 29.56 2.61
N ASP A 133 -1.69 30.75 2.73
CA ASP A 133 -2.49 31.49 1.73
C ASP A 133 -1.79 31.81 0.38
N LYS A 134 -0.80 31.04 -0.04
CA LYS A 134 -0.09 31.13 -1.31
C LYS A 134 -0.04 29.76 -1.98
N PRO A 135 -1.11 29.34 -2.69
CA PRO A 135 -0.97 28.35 -3.75
C PRO A 135 -0.08 28.96 -4.82
N LYS A 136 1.19 28.60 -4.83
CA LYS A 136 2.08 28.91 -5.94
C LYS A 136 2.89 27.68 -6.22
N ASP A 137 2.52 26.98 -7.29
CA ASP A 137 3.28 25.99 -8.08
C ASP A 137 4.69 25.69 -7.54
N ASP A 138 4.76 25.15 -6.32
CA ASP A 138 6.02 24.85 -5.67
C ASP A 138 6.44 23.49 -6.20
N CYS A 139 7.09 23.55 -7.35
CA CYS A 139 7.68 22.42 -8.03
C CYS A 139 9.20 22.38 -7.75
N SER A 140 9.68 23.13 -6.75
CA SER A 140 11.12 23.28 -6.47
C SER A 140 11.79 22.04 -5.84
N GLY A 141 11.01 21.00 -5.53
CA GLY A 141 11.52 19.70 -5.04
C GLY A 141 12.21 19.74 -3.67
N ASP A 142 12.08 20.84 -2.91
CA ASP A 142 12.59 20.91 -1.53
C ASP A 142 11.58 20.28 -0.55
N ASP A 143 11.84 19.00 -0.25
CA ASP A 143 10.95 18.11 0.51
C ASP A 143 11.17 18.16 2.03
N ARG A 144 12.05 19.05 2.53
CA ARG A 144 12.41 19.05 3.95
C ARG A 144 11.19 19.30 4.85
N GLY A 145 10.83 18.26 5.63
CA GLY A 145 9.99 18.35 6.84
C GLY A 145 8.48 18.34 6.64
N ARG A 146 7.95 17.69 5.59
CA ARG A 146 6.51 17.77 5.26
C ARG A 146 5.80 16.46 4.86
N GLU A 147 6.52 15.34 4.73
CA GLU A 147 5.92 14.01 4.54
C GLU A 147 5.63 13.33 5.88
N LEU A 148 4.78 12.31 5.90
CA LEU A 148 4.58 11.45 7.08
C LEU A 148 5.82 10.60 7.38
N GLU A 149 6.88 11.25 7.85
CA GLU A 149 8.18 10.69 8.24
C GLU A 149 8.25 10.46 9.76
N GLY A 150 9.27 9.73 10.20
CA GLY A 150 9.55 9.48 11.63
C GLY A 150 9.05 8.12 12.12
N PHE A 151 8.72 7.20 11.20
CA PHE A 151 8.47 5.80 11.54
C PHE A 151 9.79 5.09 11.90
N PRO A 152 9.72 4.03 12.71
CA PRO A 152 10.88 3.17 12.96
C PRO A 152 11.42 2.62 11.64
N ASP A 153 12.71 2.83 11.37
CA ASP A 153 13.35 2.38 10.14
C ASP A 153 13.89 0.96 10.31
N TYR A 154 13.47 0.06 9.42
CA TYR A 154 13.82 -1.36 9.47
C TYR A 154 15.33 -1.62 9.30
N PHE A 155 16.06 -0.72 8.63
CA PHE A 155 17.49 -0.84 8.38
C PHE A 155 18.36 -0.10 9.41
N ASP A 156 17.76 0.58 10.38
CA ASP A 156 18.46 1.24 11.49
C ASP A 156 17.96 0.72 12.86
N GLU A 157 18.71 -0.22 13.42
CA GLU A 157 18.44 -0.81 14.74
C GLU A 157 18.30 0.21 15.88
N LYS A 158 18.94 1.39 15.76
CA LYS A 158 18.80 2.44 16.78
C LYS A 158 17.39 3.00 16.73
N THR A 159 16.85 3.31 15.55
CA THR A 159 15.47 3.83 15.44
C THR A 159 14.43 2.79 15.85
N GLU A 160 14.65 1.50 15.57
CA GLU A 160 13.77 0.42 16.05
C GLU A 160 13.69 0.39 17.58
N LYS A 161 14.83 0.52 18.28
CA LYS A 161 14.89 0.50 19.75
C LYS A 161 14.43 1.82 20.38
N PHE A 162 14.70 2.95 19.73
CA PHE A 162 14.27 4.28 20.21
C PHE A 162 12.76 4.50 20.08
N ALA A 163 12.09 3.83 19.14
CA ALA A 163 10.62 3.84 19.02
C ALA A 163 9.90 3.33 20.28
N GLU A 164 10.57 2.49 21.08
CA GLU A 164 10.04 2.02 22.38
C GLU A 164 10.27 3.02 23.53
N GLN A 165 11.05 4.11 23.35
CA GLN A 165 11.54 4.94 24.46
C GLN A 165 11.31 6.48 24.41
N ALA A 166 10.99 7.18 23.29
CA ALA A 166 10.63 8.63 23.36
C ALA A 166 10.02 9.29 22.08
N HIS A 167 9.17 10.32 22.29
CA HIS A 167 8.81 11.49 21.43
C HIS A 167 8.48 11.29 19.93
N MET A 168 7.79 10.20 19.56
CA MET A 168 7.24 10.07 18.21
C MET A 168 6.10 11.09 17.96
N PRO A 169 6.00 11.73 16.79
CA PRO A 169 4.89 12.64 16.49
C PRO A 169 3.52 11.95 16.64
N GLU A 170 2.51 12.68 17.13
CA GLU A 170 1.16 12.13 17.37
C GLU A 170 0.59 11.45 16.11
N GLN A 171 0.82 12.05 14.94
CA GLN A 171 0.36 11.52 13.65
C GLN A 171 1.02 10.18 13.28
N VAL A 172 2.30 9.98 13.62
CA VAL A 172 3.02 8.72 13.34
C VAL A 172 2.52 7.63 14.27
N GLN A 173 2.37 7.94 15.57
CA GLN A 173 1.81 7.00 16.54
C GLN A 173 0.40 6.55 16.14
N LEU A 174 -0.42 7.51 15.70
CA LEU A 174 -1.78 7.25 15.23
C LEU A 174 -1.79 6.35 13.99
N ALA A 175 -0.96 6.66 12.99
CA ALA A 175 -0.85 5.87 11.77
C ALA A 175 -0.39 4.43 12.07
N MET A 176 0.62 4.25 12.94
CA MET A 176 1.07 2.92 13.36
C MET A 176 -0.05 2.12 14.05
N GLN A 177 -0.82 2.75 14.95
CA GLN A 177 -1.95 2.09 15.60
C GLN A 177 -3.07 1.73 14.61
N TRP A 178 -3.35 2.61 13.65
CA TRP A 178 -4.35 2.38 12.61
C TRP A 178 -3.94 1.23 11.69
N LEU A 179 -2.70 1.23 11.17
CA LEU A 179 -2.16 0.15 10.34
C LEU A 179 -2.24 -1.21 11.04
N LYS A 180 -1.81 -1.26 12.31
CA LYS A 180 -1.85 -2.47 13.13
C LYS A 180 -3.26 -3.01 13.37
N ARG A 181 -4.23 -2.13 13.63
CA ARG A 181 -5.64 -2.53 13.84
C ARG A 181 -6.34 -2.92 12.55
N GLY A 182 -5.95 -2.31 11.43
CA GLY A 182 -6.59 -2.48 10.14
C GLY A 182 -6.34 -3.84 9.50
N THR A 183 -5.18 -4.47 9.75
CA THR A 183 -4.73 -5.70 9.06
C THR A 183 -4.93 -5.57 7.55
N PHE A 184 -4.36 -4.51 6.97
CA PHE A 184 -4.55 -4.15 5.57
C PHE A 184 -3.78 -5.09 4.64
N VAL A 185 -4.38 -5.38 3.48
CA VAL A 185 -3.79 -6.24 2.45
C VAL A 185 -3.01 -5.42 1.44
N LEU A 186 -3.64 -4.35 0.96
CA LEU A 186 -3.15 -3.44 -0.06
C LEU A 186 -3.32 -1.99 0.43
N GLY A 187 -2.28 -1.18 0.23
CA GLY A 187 -2.27 0.24 0.54
C GLY A 187 -1.90 1.08 -0.68
N ALA A 188 -2.37 2.31 -0.72
CA ALA A 188 -1.81 3.34 -1.58
C ALA A 188 -1.63 4.63 -0.80
N HIS A 189 -0.40 5.15 -0.82
CA HIS A 189 -0.08 6.47 -0.32
C HIS A 189 -0.06 7.46 -1.48
N VAL A 190 -0.88 8.50 -1.43
CA VAL A 190 -0.99 9.54 -2.45
C VAL A 190 -0.27 10.77 -1.92
N ARG A 191 0.87 11.09 -2.55
CA ARG A 191 1.74 12.22 -2.16
C ARG A 191 1.98 13.21 -3.31
N GLY A 192 2.54 14.36 -2.97
CA GLY A 192 3.10 15.29 -3.96
C GLY A 192 4.30 14.64 -4.66
N GLY A 193 4.57 15.04 -5.90
CA GLY A 193 5.45 14.27 -6.79
C GLY A 193 6.92 14.66 -6.82
N ASP A 194 7.43 15.50 -5.93
CA ASP A 194 8.86 15.81 -5.79
C ASP A 194 9.59 16.10 -7.13
N GLY A 195 8.91 16.77 -8.07
CA GLY A 195 9.43 17.04 -9.42
C GLY A 195 9.17 15.96 -10.48
N GLY A 196 8.34 14.95 -10.19
CA GLY A 196 7.97 13.84 -11.07
C GLY A 196 6.52 13.38 -10.91
N ILE A 197 6.05 12.54 -11.84
CA ILE A 197 4.82 11.74 -11.67
C ILE A 197 5.14 10.28 -11.97
N ALA A 198 4.97 9.41 -10.98
CA ALA A 198 5.27 7.99 -11.06
C ALA A 198 4.66 7.24 -9.88
N VAL A 199 4.67 5.92 -9.95
CA VAL A 199 4.41 5.07 -8.79
C VAL A 199 5.73 4.47 -8.30
N ALA A 200 6.09 4.83 -7.08
CA ALA A 200 7.24 4.29 -6.38
C ALA A 200 6.87 2.99 -5.63
N TYR A 201 7.79 2.02 -5.65
CA TYR A 201 7.61 0.69 -5.04
C TYR A 201 8.90 0.17 -4.39
N GLY A 202 8.80 -0.92 -3.62
CA GLY A 202 9.93 -1.49 -2.89
C GLY A 202 10.26 -0.68 -1.64
N PHE A 203 11.47 -0.85 -1.12
CA PHE A 203 11.94 -0.09 0.04
C PHE A 203 12.29 1.35 -0.34
N HIS A 204 12.12 2.28 0.61
CA HIS A 204 12.46 3.69 0.45
C HIS A 204 13.86 4.03 0.97
N ASN A 205 14.44 3.18 1.81
CA ASN A 205 15.81 3.32 2.33
C ASN A 205 16.80 2.45 1.53
N SER A 206 18.07 2.88 1.46
CA SER A 206 19.15 2.26 0.67
C SER A 206 20.53 2.83 1.06
N VAL A 207 21.63 2.23 0.60
CA VAL A 207 22.97 2.85 0.66
C VAL A 207 23.11 3.86 -0.50
N LYS A 208 22.53 5.07 -0.36
CA LYS A 208 22.36 6.13 -1.41
C LYS A 208 21.20 5.88 -2.37
N ASP A 209 20.89 6.85 -3.23
CA ASP A 209 19.82 6.77 -4.26
C ASP A 209 20.11 5.62 -5.25
N SER A 210 19.68 4.42 -4.88
CA SER A 210 19.96 3.15 -5.55
C SER A 210 18.84 2.17 -5.23
N PRO A 211 18.51 1.22 -6.13
CA PRO A 211 17.44 0.28 -5.89
C PRO A 211 17.65 -0.54 -4.62
N ASN A 212 16.61 -0.65 -3.79
CA ASN A 212 16.54 -1.59 -2.69
C ASN A 212 15.26 -2.42 -2.82
N GLU A 213 15.42 -3.68 -3.22
CA GLU A 213 14.31 -4.57 -3.54
C GLU A 213 13.69 -5.14 -2.27
N ALA A 214 12.36 -5.13 -2.19
CA ALA A 214 11.63 -5.81 -1.14
C ALA A 214 11.50 -7.32 -1.43
N PRO A 215 11.34 -8.20 -0.42
CA PRO A 215 11.04 -9.62 -0.67
C PRO A 215 9.80 -9.91 -1.54
N ASP A 216 8.89 -8.94 -1.69
CA ASP A 216 7.73 -8.98 -2.58
C ASP A 216 7.81 -7.94 -3.71
N GLU A 217 9.03 -7.62 -4.17
CA GLU A 217 9.29 -6.66 -5.27
C GLU A 217 8.45 -6.98 -6.51
N ASP A 218 8.33 -8.27 -6.85
CA ASP A 218 7.53 -8.77 -7.97
C ASP A 218 6.05 -8.36 -7.87
N VAL A 219 5.50 -8.42 -6.65
CA VAL A 219 4.11 -8.03 -6.37
C VAL A 219 3.96 -6.53 -6.36
N MET A 220 4.80 -5.80 -5.62
CA MET A 220 4.72 -4.35 -5.53
C MET A 220 4.91 -3.69 -6.88
N ARG A 221 5.88 -4.14 -7.67
CA ARG A 221 6.11 -3.65 -9.03
C ARG A 221 4.90 -3.89 -9.93
N ASN A 222 4.27 -5.07 -9.87
CA ASN A 222 3.08 -5.34 -10.68
C ASN A 222 1.87 -4.47 -10.27
N LEU A 223 1.69 -4.22 -8.96
CA LEU A 223 0.67 -3.29 -8.46
C LEU A 223 0.92 -1.86 -8.99
N SER A 224 2.16 -1.40 -8.95
CA SER A 224 2.56 -0.08 -9.47
C SER A 224 2.34 0.03 -10.97
N ILE A 225 2.70 -0.99 -11.74
CA ILE A 225 2.45 -1.04 -13.20
C ILE A 225 0.95 -1.03 -13.49
N SER A 226 0.15 -1.75 -12.70
CA SER A 226 -1.31 -1.75 -12.85
C SER A 226 -1.88 -0.35 -12.71
N TYR A 227 -1.40 0.44 -11.75
CA TYR A 227 -1.80 1.83 -11.62
C TYR A 227 -1.31 2.69 -12.79
N ALA A 228 0.00 2.67 -13.05
CA ALA A 228 0.63 3.52 -14.05
C ALA A 228 0.05 3.31 -15.46
N ASN A 229 -0.26 2.07 -15.85
CA ASN A 229 -0.85 1.74 -17.16
C ASN A 229 -2.27 2.31 -17.35
N HIS A 230 -3.03 2.49 -16.27
CA HIS A 230 -4.38 3.07 -16.31
C HIS A 230 -4.35 4.59 -16.12
N HIS A 231 -3.19 5.17 -15.80
CA HIS A 231 -3.00 6.62 -15.74
C HIS A 231 -2.53 7.16 -17.10
N PRO A 232 -3.21 8.16 -17.70
CA PRO A 232 -2.93 8.61 -19.06
C PRO A 232 -1.55 9.25 -19.26
N GLU A 233 -1.03 9.96 -18.24
CA GLU A 233 0.32 10.55 -18.30
C GLU A 233 1.43 9.61 -17.79
N MET A 234 1.29 8.95 -16.63
CA MET A 234 2.34 8.06 -16.10
C MET A 234 2.69 6.92 -17.07
N LYS A 235 1.72 6.33 -17.79
CA LYS A 235 2.00 5.28 -18.78
C LYS A 235 2.97 5.68 -19.88
N LYS A 236 3.13 6.98 -20.16
CA LYS A 236 4.09 7.49 -21.15
C LYS A 236 5.53 7.34 -20.66
N GLY A 237 5.73 7.31 -19.34
CA GLY A 237 7.02 7.18 -18.69
C GLY A 237 7.95 8.37 -18.83
N THR A 238 7.53 9.46 -19.47
CA THR A 238 8.32 10.70 -19.60
C THR A 238 7.48 11.86 -19.08
N PRO A 239 7.51 12.14 -17.77
CA PRO A 239 6.70 13.20 -17.19
C PRO A 239 7.19 14.57 -17.65
N ASN A 240 6.27 15.43 -18.08
CA ASN A 240 6.57 16.82 -18.44
C ASN A 240 6.53 17.72 -17.19
N CYS A 241 7.49 17.53 -16.29
CA CYS A 241 7.60 18.34 -15.08
C CYS A 241 8.49 19.58 -15.29
N PRO A 242 8.06 20.78 -14.84
CA PRO A 242 8.90 21.98 -14.88
C PRO A 242 10.24 21.75 -14.17
N GLY A 243 11.35 22.20 -14.77
CA GLY A 243 12.70 22.04 -14.20
C GLY A 243 13.45 20.77 -14.62
N GLY A 244 12.79 19.80 -15.29
CA GLY A 244 13.46 18.68 -15.97
C GLY A 244 14.28 17.76 -15.05
N HIS A 245 13.98 17.72 -13.76
CA HIS A 245 14.90 17.21 -12.74
C HIS A 245 15.04 15.69 -12.67
N LEU A 246 14.24 14.91 -13.40
CA LEU A 246 14.27 13.46 -13.35
C LEU A 246 14.22 12.91 -14.77
N GLY A 247 15.17 12.01 -15.08
CA GLY A 247 15.08 11.17 -16.27
C GLY A 247 13.73 10.46 -16.29
N GLY A 248 13.25 10.07 -17.48
CA GLY A 248 11.97 9.37 -17.60
C GLY A 248 11.88 8.17 -16.63
N PHE A 249 10.65 7.83 -16.24
CA PHE A 249 10.28 6.65 -15.48
C PHE A 249 9.73 5.58 -16.44
N PRO A 250 10.54 4.67 -17.00
CA PRO A 250 10.03 3.67 -17.94
C PRO A 250 8.84 2.89 -17.35
N GLY A 251 7.71 2.90 -18.06
CA GLY A 251 6.46 2.28 -17.59
C GLY A 251 5.74 3.04 -16.47
N GLY A 252 6.15 4.27 -16.15
CA GLY A 252 5.52 5.13 -15.12
C GLY A 252 5.78 4.70 -13.68
N VAL A 253 6.80 3.87 -13.46
CA VAL A 253 7.12 3.30 -12.15
C VAL A 253 8.62 3.39 -11.85
N ILE A 254 8.98 3.38 -10.57
CA ILE A 254 10.39 3.43 -10.12
C ILE A 254 10.54 2.74 -8.76
N ASN A 255 11.69 2.11 -8.50
CA ASN A 255 12.00 1.66 -7.14
C ASN A 255 12.21 2.90 -6.25
N ALA A 256 11.56 2.94 -5.09
CA ALA A 256 11.43 4.16 -4.29
C ALA A 256 12.79 4.68 -3.81
N ALA A 257 13.65 3.80 -3.31
CA ALA A 257 15.01 4.14 -2.92
C ALA A 257 15.92 4.55 -4.09
N ALA A 258 15.66 4.05 -5.30
CA ALA A 258 16.37 4.47 -6.52
C ALA A 258 15.99 5.87 -6.98
N TRP A 259 14.73 6.28 -6.74
CA TRP A 259 14.30 7.64 -7.00
C TRP A 259 14.97 8.60 -6.01
N LYS A 260 14.71 8.40 -4.73
CA LYS A 260 15.21 9.25 -3.65
C LYS A 260 15.17 8.49 -2.35
N ARG A 261 16.33 8.32 -1.73
CA ARG A 261 16.46 7.67 -0.44
C ARG A 261 15.70 8.45 0.65
N ARG A 262 14.72 7.80 1.27
CA ARG A 262 13.91 8.33 2.38
C ARG A 262 13.73 7.27 3.48
N PRO A 263 14.58 7.28 4.53
CA PRO A 263 14.41 6.39 5.69
C PRO A 263 13.22 6.80 6.56
N GLY A 264 12.64 5.84 7.29
CA GLY A 264 11.61 6.11 8.30
C GLY A 264 10.24 6.52 7.75
N LEU A 265 9.84 5.96 6.61
CA LEU A 265 8.54 6.19 5.98
C LEU A 265 7.47 5.15 6.40
N MET A 266 6.20 5.57 6.31
CA MET A 266 5.04 4.74 6.62
C MET A 266 4.98 3.45 5.78
N GLN A 267 5.35 3.54 4.51
CA GLN A 267 5.24 2.46 3.53
C GLN A 267 6.13 1.27 3.93
N ASP A 268 7.39 1.54 4.26
CA ASP A 268 8.35 0.53 4.73
C ASP A 268 7.88 -0.07 6.07
N TYR A 269 7.38 0.77 7.01
CA TYR A 269 6.81 0.29 8.27
C TYR A 269 5.60 -0.63 8.05
N ALA A 270 4.64 -0.22 7.21
CA ALA A 270 3.41 -0.97 6.94
C ALA A 270 3.72 -2.35 6.35
N TYR A 271 4.72 -2.41 5.46
CA TYR A 271 5.16 -3.65 4.85
C TYR A 271 5.89 -4.56 5.84
N VAL A 272 6.91 -4.06 6.54
CA VAL A 272 7.74 -4.87 7.42
C VAL A 272 6.96 -5.33 8.67
N ARG A 273 6.18 -4.44 9.27
CA ARG A 273 5.57 -4.67 10.60
C ARG A 273 4.18 -5.27 10.52
N GLU A 274 3.42 -4.87 9.51
CA GLU A 274 2.02 -5.27 9.37
C GLU A 274 1.78 -6.14 8.12
N GLY A 275 2.78 -6.33 7.27
CA GLY A 275 2.69 -7.15 6.05
C GLY A 275 1.85 -6.53 4.93
N THR A 276 1.52 -5.24 5.04
CA THR A 276 0.69 -4.52 4.06
C THR A 276 1.52 -4.14 2.84
N LEU A 277 1.04 -4.45 1.64
CA LEU A 277 1.71 -4.06 0.41
C LEU A 277 1.23 -2.67 0.00
N THR A 278 2.03 -1.64 0.28
CA THR A 278 1.69 -0.25 -0.02
C THR A 278 2.50 0.28 -1.19
N VAL A 279 1.83 0.87 -2.18
CA VAL A 279 2.49 1.63 -3.26
C VAL A 279 2.46 3.13 -2.97
N ASP A 280 3.43 3.85 -3.49
CA ASP A 280 3.61 5.29 -3.25
C ASP A 280 3.39 6.08 -4.56
N ILE A 281 2.29 6.82 -4.63
CA ILE A 281 1.81 7.50 -5.83
C ILE A 281 2.22 8.97 -5.75
N ALA A 282 3.16 9.36 -6.61
CA ALA A 282 3.50 10.76 -6.87
C ALA A 282 2.49 11.37 -7.84
N LEU A 283 1.46 12.03 -7.30
CA LEU A 283 0.28 12.46 -8.05
C LEU A 283 0.58 13.58 -9.07
N SER A 284 1.43 14.52 -8.72
CA SER A 284 1.67 15.75 -9.49
C SER A 284 3.10 16.23 -9.34
N CYS A 285 3.69 16.80 -10.40
CA CYS A 285 5.05 17.36 -10.36
C CYS A 285 5.27 18.34 -9.19
N CYS A 286 4.27 19.17 -8.93
CA CYS A 286 4.31 20.19 -7.88
C CYS A 286 3.60 19.67 -6.64
N ARG A 287 4.10 20.07 -5.47
CA ARG A 287 3.56 19.60 -4.19
C ARG A 287 2.20 20.21 -3.89
N ILE A 288 1.99 21.47 -4.22
CA ILE A 288 0.70 22.16 -4.06
C ILE A 288 0.33 22.74 -5.44
N PRO A 289 -0.28 21.92 -6.32
CA PRO A 289 -0.70 22.41 -7.62
C PRO A 289 -1.81 23.47 -7.47
N SER A 290 -1.95 24.35 -8.47
CA SER A 290 -3.07 25.30 -8.52
C SER A 290 -4.44 24.59 -8.55
N GLU A 291 -5.48 25.24 -8.04
CA GLU A 291 -6.85 24.67 -8.00
C GLU A 291 -7.36 24.25 -9.38
N GLY A 292 -7.08 25.06 -10.42
CA GLY A 292 -7.43 24.72 -11.81
C GLY A 292 -6.82 23.40 -12.32
N THR A 293 -5.82 22.85 -11.61
CA THR A 293 -5.20 21.55 -11.94
C THR A 293 -5.92 20.37 -11.26
N LEU A 294 -6.66 20.59 -10.17
CA LEU A 294 -7.28 19.52 -9.37
C LEU A 294 -8.24 18.66 -10.21
N ARG A 295 -9.02 19.28 -11.09
CA ARG A 295 -9.91 18.57 -12.03
C ARG A 295 -9.13 17.63 -12.95
N LYS A 296 -8.01 18.10 -13.50
CA LYS A 296 -7.15 17.28 -14.35
C LYS A 296 -6.62 16.09 -13.56
N LEU A 297 -6.10 16.31 -12.35
CA LEU A 297 -5.61 15.23 -11.49
C LEU A 297 -6.70 14.19 -11.20
N TRP A 298 -7.92 14.63 -10.88
CA TRP A 298 -9.04 13.71 -10.70
C TRP A 298 -9.26 12.82 -11.95
N MET A 299 -9.40 13.43 -13.12
CA MET A 299 -9.68 12.70 -14.35
C MET A 299 -8.56 11.72 -14.74
N GLU A 300 -7.31 12.07 -14.46
CA GLU A 300 -6.16 11.23 -14.78
C GLU A 300 -5.99 10.05 -13.82
N ASN A 301 -6.46 10.18 -12.56
CA ASN A 301 -6.16 9.21 -11.51
C ASN A 301 -7.36 8.34 -11.11
N ARG A 302 -8.61 8.75 -11.40
CA ARG A 302 -9.83 8.03 -11.03
C ARG A 302 -9.78 6.55 -11.42
N ASP A 303 -9.59 6.29 -12.72
CA ASP A 303 -9.62 4.93 -13.24
C ASP A 303 -8.42 4.12 -12.73
N ALA A 304 -7.23 4.75 -12.65
CA ALA A 304 -6.03 4.13 -12.11
C ALA A 304 -6.19 3.64 -10.65
N ILE A 305 -6.82 4.45 -9.78
CA ILE A 305 -7.09 4.06 -8.40
C ILE A 305 -8.11 2.92 -8.33
N ILE A 306 -9.20 2.97 -9.10
CA ILE A 306 -10.21 1.90 -9.12
C ILE A 306 -9.59 0.57 -9.55
N HIS A 307 -8.73 0.59 -10.58
CA HIS A 307 -8.00 -0.58 -11.05
C HIS A 307 -7.00 -1.11 -10.02
N LEU A 308 -6.30 -0.24 -9.28
CA LEU A 308 -5.42 -0.63 -8.18
C LEU A 308 -6.20 -1.30 -7.05
N LEU A 309 -7.31 -0.69 -6.59
CA LEU A 309 -8.17 -1.27 -5.56
C LEU A 309 -8.70 -2.65 -5.97
N GLY A 310 -9.03 -2.83 -7.26
CA GLY A 310 -9.45 -4.11 -7.81
C GLY A 310 -8.41 -5.23 -7.69
N GLN A 311 -7.11 -4.91 -7.58
CA GLN A 311 -6.05 -5.91 -7.47
C GLN A 311 -6.17 -6.77 -6.20
N VAL A 312 -6.76 -6.24 -5.13
CA VAL A 312 -6.92 -6.98 -3.86
C VAL A 312 -7.73 -8.27 -4.01
N GLN A 313 -8.59 -8.36 -5.02
CA GLN A 313 -9.41 -9.54 -5.30
C GLN A 313 -8.58 -10.76 -5.74
N ARG A 314 -7.33 -10.54 -6.16
CA ARG A 314 -6.40 -11.60 -6.56
C ARG A 314 -5.67 -12.21 -5.36
N ALA A 315 -5.87 -11.68 -4.15
CA ALA A 315 -5.18 -12.18 -2.98
C ALA A 315 -5.57 -13.63 -2.67
N VAL A 316 -4.57 -14.45 -2.40
CA VAL A 316 -4.78 -15.73 -1.72
C VAL A 316 -5.40 -15.41 -0.38
N ARG A 317 -6.49 -16.09 -0.04
CA ARG A 317 -7.22 -15.84 1.21
C ARG A 317 -7.58 -17.13 1.93
N GLY A 318 -7.72 -17.03 3.23
CA GLY A 318 -8.01 -18.18 4.07
C GLY A 318 -8.22 -17.80 5.52
N TYR A 319 -8.23 -18.81 6.38
CA TYR A 319 -8.32 -18.64 7.82
C TYR A 319 -7.57 -19.74 8.56
N VAL A 320 -7.12 -19.42 9.77
CA VAL A 320 -6.36 -20.29 10.66
C VAL A 320 -7.26 -20.77 11.79
N LYS A 321 -7.26 -22.08 12.07
CA LYS A 321 -8.08 -22.69 13.11
C LYS A 321 -7.38 -23.84 13.85
N GLY A 322 -7.86 -24.13 15.05
CA GLY A 322 -7.50 -25.33 15.81
C GLY A 322 -8.25 -26.58 15.31
N PRO A 323 -7.91 -27.77 15.87
CA PRO A 323 -8.58 -29.03 15.51
C PRO A 323 -10.06 -29.06 15.91
N ASP A 324 -10.42 -28.31 16.94
CA ASP A 324 -11.79 -28.13 17.46
C ASP A 324 -12.64 -27.19 16.60
N GLY A 325 -12.05 -26.55 15.59
CA GLY A 325 -12.71 -25.58 14.72
C GLY A 325 -12.57 -24.12 15.19
N THR A 326 -12.01 -23.88 16.38
CA THR A 326 -11.86 -22.52 16.93
C THR A 326 -10.86 -21.73 16.09
N HIS A 327 -11.24 -20.51 15.68
CA HIS A 327 -10.36 -19.63 14.91
C HIS A 327 -9.16 -19.17 15.77
N ILE A 328 -7.98 -19.09 15.16
CA ILE A 328 -6.75 -18.70 15.84
C ILE A 328 -6.38 -17.27 15.43
N PRO A 329 -6.62 -16.27 16.30
CA PRO A 329 -6.29 -14.89 15.99
C PRO A 329 -4.80 -14.61 16.10
N GLY A 330 -4.31 -13.66 15.29
CA GLY A 330 -2.95 -13.14 15.40
C GLY A 330 -1.84 -14.15 15.11
N ALA A 331 -2.17 -15.31 14.52
CA ALA A 331 -1.18 -16.23 13.97
C ALA A 331 -0.28 -15.49 12.98
N LEU A 332 1.03 -15.76 13.06
CA LEU A 332 2.04 -15.24 12.17
C LEU A 332 2.11 -16.12 10.92
N LEU A 333 2.01 -15.49 9.76
CA LEU A 333 2.11 -16.13 8.46
C LEU A 333 3.33 -15.58 7.71
N THR A 334 4.07 -16.45 7.04
CA THR A 334 5.17 -16.08 6.15
C THR A 334 5.10 -16.93 4.88
N ILE A 335 5.58 -16.38 3.76
CA ILE A 335 5.82 -17.18 2.57
C ILE A 335 7.29 -17.63 2.65
N ARG A 336 7.55 -18.93 2.49
CA ARG A 336 8.92 -19.45 2.47
C ARG A 336 9.74 -18.67 1.43
N GLU A 337 10.97 -18.31 1.78
CA GLU A 337 11.89 -17.46 1.00
C GLU A 337 11.49 -15.98 0.89
N ARG A 338 10.33 -15.56 1.42
CA ARG A 338 10.00 -14.15 1.61
C ARG A 338 10.09 -13.81 3.09
N ASN A 339 11.16 -13.11 3.44
CA ASN A 339 11.57 -12.79 4.80
C ASN A 339 10.75 -11.65 5.47
N VAL A 340 9.47 -11.52 5.12
CA VAL A 340 8.51 -10.56 5.70
C VAL A 340 7.21 -11.29 6.01
N GLY A 341 6.75 -11.14 7.26
CA GLY A 341 5.55 -11.79 7.76
C GLY A 341 4.31 -10.91 7.72
N PHE A 342 3.15 -11.54 7.87
CA PHE A 342 1.85 -10.90 8.03
C PHE A 342 1.04 -11.67 9.09
N ARG A 343 -0.08 -11.11 9.54
CA ARG A 343 -0.88 -11.70 10.64
C ARG A 343 -2.29 -12.03 10.20
N SER A 344 -2.84 -13.04 10.86
CA SER A 344 -4.28 -13.29 10.81
C SER A 344 -5.08 -12.32 11.68
N THR A 345 -6.33 -12.07 11.31
CA THR A 345 -7.26 -11.18 12.01
C THR A 345 -7.70 -11.74 13.37
N ASP A 346 -8.56 -11.00 14.07
CA ASP A 346 -9.28 -11.47 15.27
C ASP A 346 -10.18 -12.69 14.97
N GLN A 347 -10.63 -12.84 13.73
CA GLN A 347 -11.37 -14.00 13.25
C GLN A 347 -10.46 -15.05 12.57
N GLY A 348 -9.14 -14.94 12.73
CA GLY A 348 -8.17 -15.87 12.15
C GLY A 348 -8.05 -15.79 10.62
N GLU A 349 -8.67 -14.81 9.97
CA GLU A 349 -8.62 -14.63 8.51
C GLU A 349 -7.24 -14.15 8.07
N PHE A 350 -6.82 -14.47 6.85
CA PHE A 350 -5.63 -13.91 6.25
C PHE A 350 -5.80 -13.70 4.76
N TRP A 351 -5.01 -12.76 4.21
CA TRP A 351 -4.88 -12.53 2.78
C TRP A 351 -3.42 -12.25 2.43
N ARG A 352 -3.00 -12.66 1.24
CA ARG A 352 -1.69 -12.29 0.69
C ARG A 352 -1.78 -12.16 -0.82
N LEU A 353 -1.38 -11.01 -1.36
CA LEU A 353 -1.18 -10.83 -2.79
C LEU A 353 0.14 -11.49 -3.20
N LEU A 354 0.10 -12.27 -4.27
CA LEU A 354 1.22 -13.00 -4.84
C LEU A 354 1.09 -12.97 -6.37
N GLN A 355 2.21 -13.00 -7.08
CA GLN A 355 2.18 -13.26 -8.52
C GLN A 355 1.89 -14.74 -8.80
N PRO A 356 1.43 -15.10 -10.01
CA PRO A 356 1.23 -16.50 -10.37
C PRO A 356 2.47 -17.35 -10.07
N GLY A 357 2.28 -18.50 -9.42
CA GLY A 357 3.39 -19.33 -8.96
C GLY A 357 3.01 -20.31 -7.85
N ASN A 358 3.99 -21.12 -7.45
CA ASN A 358 3.85 -22.10 -6.37
C ASN A 358 4.61 -21.63 -5.13
N TYR A 359 3.90 -21.54 -4.01
CA TYR A 359 4.42 -21.01 -2.76
C TYR A 359 4.22 -21.99 -1.62
N THR A 360 5.01 -21.84 -0.56
CA THR A 360 4.78 -22.52 0.72
C THR A 360 4.47 -21.49 1.78
N LEU A 361 3.22 -21.48 2.24
CA LEU A 361 2.75 -20.66 3.36
C LEU A 361 3.11 -21.36 4.68
N VAL A 362 3.86 -20.69 5.55
CA VAL A 362 4.22 -21.17 6.88
C VAL A 362 3.45 -20.38 7.92
N VAL A 363 2.75 -21.08 8.82
CA VAL A 363 1.89 -20.50 9.85
C VAL A 363 2.38 -20.91 11.23
N SER A 364 2.55 -19.92 12.10
CA SER A 364 3.05 -20.07 13.46
C SER A 364 2.14 -19.35 14.46
N ALA A 365 1.78 -20.00 15.57
CA ALA A 365 0.94 -19.45 16.61
C ALA A 365 1.32 -20.00 17.99
N LYS A 366 1.08 -19.23 19.05
CA LYS A 366 1.40 -19.64 20.43
C LYS A 366 0.61 -20.89 20.80
N GLY A 367 1.29 -21.90 21.32
CA GLY A 367 0.65 -23.16 21.74
C GLY A 367 0.33 -24.11 20.58
N TYR A 368 0.84 -23.83 19.37
CA TYR A 368 0.69 -24.71 18.20
C TYR A 368 2.03 -25.01 17.55
N LEU A 369 2.12 -26.15 16.87
CA LEU A 369 3.24 -26.50 16.01
C LEU A 369 3.18 -25.71 14.70
N PRO A 370 4.31 -25.18 14.19
CA PRO A 370 4.36 -24.54 12.88
C PRO A 370 3.80 -25.45 11.79
N THR A 371 2.94 -24.91 10.94
CA THR A 371 2.24 -25.65 9.89
C THR A 371 2.60 -25.05 8.53
N ALA A 372 3.00 -25.89 7.58
CA ALA A 372 3.30 -25.47 6.21
C ALA A 372 2.23 -25.97 5.24
N VAL A 373 1.74 -25.09 4.37
CA VAL A 373 0.68 -25.36 3.39
C VAL A 373 1.18 -24.93 2.01
N ARG A 374 0.99 -25.78 1.00
CA ARG A 374 1.28 -25.43 -0.39
C ARG A 374 0.17 -24.55 -0.95
N VAL A 375 0.56 -23.48 -1.63
CA VAL A 375 -0.35 -22.51 -2.25
C VAL A 375 0.02 -22.41 -3.72
N ASN A 376 -0.93 -22.68 -4.61
CA ASN A 376 -0.78 -22.43 -6.04
C ASN A 376 -1.63 -21.22 -6.41
N VAL A 377 -0.97 -20.23 -7.02
CA VAL A 377 -1.59 -19.00 -7.53
C VAL A 377 -1.59 -19.09 -9.05
N VAL A 378 -2.78 -19.14 -9.63
CA VAL A 378 -2.96 -19.27 -11.07
C VAL A 378 -3.28 -17.91 -11.68
N GLU A 379 -2.74 -17.65 -12.86
CA GLU A 379 -2.97 -16.41 -13.58
C GLU A 379 -4.45 -16.25 -13.95
N HIS A 380 -4.99 -15.04 -13.77
CA HIS A 380 -6.39 -14.68 -14.07
C HIS A 380 -7.49 -15.50 -13.36
N ALA A 381 -7.14 -16.44 -12.50
CA ALA A 381 -8.11 -17.21 -11.71
C ALA A 381 -8.42 -16.47 -10.40
N LYS A 382 -9.71 -16.36 -10.07
CA LYS A 382 -10.10 -16.05 -8.69
C LYS A 382 -9.80 -17.28 -7.83
N GLN A 383 -9.18 -17.08 -6.68
CA GLN A 383 -9.05 -18.14 -5.68
C GLN A 383 -10.44 -18.36 -5.06
N ASP A 384 -11.25 -19.22 -5.69
CA ASP A 384 -12.68 -19.34 -5.35
C ASP A 384 -12.90 -19.95 -3.96
N ALA A 385 -12.03 -20.87 -3.53
CA ALA A 385 -12.11 -21.49 -2.21
C ALA A 385 -11.07 -20.92 -1.22
N PRO A 386 -11.48 -20.52 -0.01
CA PRO A 386 -10.55 -20.08 1.03
C PRO A 386 -9.72 -21.25 1.57
N ILE A 387 -8.45 -20.99 1.87
CA ILE A 387 -7.54 -21.97 2.46
C ILE A 387 -7.82 -22.09 3.96
N ALA A 388 -8.23 -23.26 4.42
CA ALA A 388 -8.37 -23.56 5.84
C ALA A 388 -7.07 -24.17 6.38
N VAL A 389 -6.35 -23.44 7.24
CA VAL A 389 -5.13 -23.95 7.89
C VAL A 389 -5.49 -24.49 9.27
N VAL A 390 -5.37 -25.81 9.45
CA VAL A 390 -5.61 -26.47 10.74
C VAL A 390 -4.29 -26.66 11.48
N MET A 391 -4.11 -25.94 12.59
CA MET A 391 -2.90 -26.01 13.39
C MET A 391 -2.99 -27.13 14.44
N ARG A 392 -1.88 -27.83 14.67
CA ARG A 392 -1.78 -28.88 15.70
C ARG A 392 -1.32 -28.28 17.03
N PRO A 393 -2.01 -28.54 18.15
CA PRO A 393 -1.56 -28.07 19.46
C PRO A 393 -0.15 -28.55 19.79
N SER A 394 0.61 -27.71 20.48
CA SER A 394 1.94 -28.02 20.98
C SER A 394 1.91 -28.08 22.51
N LEU A 395 2.42 -29.17 23.08
CA LEU A 395 2.58 -29.35 24.53
C LEU A 395 3.72 -28.49 25.10
N TYR A 396 4.61 -28.01 24.23
CA TYR A 396 5.68 -27.09 24.59
C TYR A 396 5.34 -25.69 24.06
N PRO A 397 5.56 -24.61 24.84
CA PRO A 397 5.32 -23.26 24.35
C PRO A 397 6.26 -23.00 23.16
N ALA A 398 5.71 -22.99 21.95
CA ALA A 398 6.44 -22.49 20.79
C ALA A 398 6.78 -21.02 21.06
N LYS A 399 8.07 -20.66 21.01
CA LYS A 399 8.49 -19.26 21.01
C LYS A 399 7.93 -18.66 19.71
N ILE A 400 6.95 -17.76 19.80
CA ILE A 400 6.60 -16.94 18.65
C ILE A 400 7.80 -16.06 18.39
N LEU A 401 8.52 -16.39 17.34
CA LEU A 401 9.52 -15.52 16.74
C LEU A 401 8.81 -14.23 16.26
N PRO A 402 9.25 -13.03 16.68
CA PRO A 402 8.74 -11.75 16.15
C PRO A 402 8.72 -11.77 14.61
N ILE A 403 7.84 -10.98 13.97
CA ILE A 403 7.86 -10.84 12.50
C ILE A 403 9.29 -10.51 12.04
N ASP A 404 9.94 -9.60 12.76
CA ASP A 404 11.31 -9.12 12.52
C ASP A 404 12.39 -10.22 12.61
N SER A 405 12.11 -11.35 13.27
CA SER A 405 13.11 -12.43 13.45
C SER A 405 13.19 -13.43 12.30
N TYR A 406 12.30 -13.32 11.31
CA TYR A 406 12.42 -14.06 10.04
C TYR A 406 13.15 -13.26 8.96
N SER A 407 13.60 -12.05 9.30
CA SER A 407 14.31 -11.18 8.38
C SER A 407 15.81 -11.50 8.36
N THR A 408 16.27 -12.27 7.38
CA THR A 408 17.69 -12.53 7.17
C THR A 408 18.22 -11.54 6.13
N GLU A 409 18.64 -10.39 6.69
CA GLU A 409 19.49 -9.28 6.19
C GLU A 409 18.85 -7.95 6.58
N LYS A 410 19.17 -7.48 7.79
CA LYS A 410 18.90 -6.10 8.25
C LYS A 410 19.90 -5.09 7.68
N SER A 411 20.96 -5.57 7.03
CA SER A 411 21.97 -4.73 6.40
C SER A 411 21.48 -4.26 5.04
N LEU A 412 21.63 -2.97 4.77
CA LEU A 412 21.48 -2.45 3.42
C LEU A 412 22.46 -3.18 2.48
N PRO A 413 22.05 -3.51 1.23
CA PRO A 413 22.91 -4.25 0.32
C PRO A 413 24.23 -3.50 0.06
N GLU A 414 25.35 -4.15 0.35
CA GLU A 414 26.67 -3.61 0.04
C GLU A 414 26.92 -3.67 -1.47
N LYS A 415 27.55 -2.63 -2.00
CA LYS A 415 27.75 -2.41 -3.43
C LYS A 415 28.51 -3.60 -4.06
N ARG A 416 27.97 -4.21 -5.12
CA ARG A 416 28.82 -4.96 -6.07
C ARG A 416 29.65 -3.92 -6.81
N ASP A 417 30.86 -3.67 -6.34
CA ASP A 417 31.81 -2.86 -7.08
C ASP A 417 32.18 -3.59 -8.38
N GLY A 418 31.68 -3.03 -9.49
CA GLY A 418 32.18 -3.31 -10.82
C GLY A 418 33.56 -2.66 -10.97
N SER A 419 34.59 -3.27 -10.40
CA SER A 419 35.98 -3.06 -10.77
C SER A 419 36.53 -4.36 -11.35
N THR A 420 36.95 -4.29 -12.60
CA THR A 420 37.74 -5.32 -13.26
C THR A 420 39.03 -5.56 -12.48
N ASP A 421 39.08 -6.62 -11.66
CA ASP A 421 40.32 -7.13 -11.12
C ASP A 421 40.99 -8.04 -12.15
N THR A 422 41.88 -7.42 -12.94
CA THR A 422 43.04 -8.13 -13.46
C THR A 422 44.06 -8.29 -12.32
N ALA A 423 44.50 -9.53 -12.10
CA ALA A 423 45.36 -10.03 -11.01
C ALA A 423 44.59 -10.28 -9.70
N SER A 424 44.53 -11.48 -9.14
CA SER A 424 45.56 -12.52 -9.03
C SER A 424 44.93 -13.92 -8.95
N ALA A 425 45.07 -14.72 -10.00
CA ALA A 425 44.87 -16.16 -9.94
C ALA A 425 46.16 -16.82 -9.46
N VAL A 426 46.41 -16.85 -8.16
CA VAL A 426 47.40 -17.75 -7.55
C VAL A 426 46.87 -18.21 -6.20
N GLY A 427 46.58 -19.51 -6.11
CA GLY A 427 46.42 -20.21 -4.84
C GLY A 427 44.99 -20.38 -4.38
N VAL A 428 44.40 -21.52 -4.75
CA VAL A 428 43.74 -22.52 -3.88
C VAL A 428 42.67 -23.24 -4.72
N PHE A 429 43.13 -24.13 -5.59
CA PHE A 429 42.38 -25.30 -6.06
C PHE A 429 43.39 -26.43 -6.26
N ALA A 430 43.94 -26.90 -5.15
CA ALA A 430 44.68 -28.15 -5.08
C ALA A 430 43.84 -29.12 -4.26
N SER A 431 42.87 -29.76 -4.90
CA SER A 431 42.39 -31.11 -4.60
C SER A 431 41.14 -31.37 -5.44
N TYR A 432 41.07 -32.60 -5.95
CA TYR A 432 40.01 -33.17 -6.78
C TYR A 432 40.12 -32.95 -8.29
N GLY A 433 40.56 -34.01 -8.99
CA GLY A 433 40.05 -34.29 -10.34
C GLY A 433 41.05 -34.54 -11.46
N LEU A 434 42.29 -34.99 -11.19
CA LEU A 434 43.18 -35.46 -12.25
C LEU A 434 42.89 -36.93 -12.59
N PHE A 435 41.79 -37.21 -13.30
CA PHE A 435 41.62 -38.48 -14.03
C PHE A 435 40.74 -38.27 -15.28
N VAL A 436 41.41 -38.35 -16.43
CA VAL A 436 40.91 -38.77 -17.75
C VAL A 436 40.02 -37.81 -18.54
N LEU A 437 40.64 -36.99 -19.39
CA LEU A 437 40.08 -36.57 -20.68
C LEU A 437 41.21 -36.51 -21.72
N LEU A 438 41.58 -37.69 -22.20
CA LEU A 438 42.36 -37.86 -23.42
C LEU A 438 41.57 -38.86 -24.26
N HIS A 439 40.62 -38.38 -25.05
CA HIS A 439 40.11 -38.99 -26.29
C HIS A 439 39.14 -38.00 -26.95
N ALA A 440 39.70 -37.16 -27.82
CA ALA A 440 38.93 -36.42 -28.81
C ALA A 440 38.59 -37.36 -29.99
N LEU A 441 37.29 -37.45 -30.27
CA LEU A 441 36.69 -37.72 -31.58
C LEU A 441 37.37 -36.87 -32.67
N ALA A 442 37.53 -37.25 -33.94
CA ALA A 442 37.06 -38.39 -34.70
C ALA A 442 37.89 -38.52 -36.00
N LEU A 443 37.97 -39.76 -36.46
CA LEU A 443 38.01 -40.23 -37.84
C LEU A 443 37.88 -39.17 -38.96
N CYS A 444 38.87 -39.13 -39.84
CA CYS A 444 38.64 -38.97 -41.28
C CYS A 444 39.43 -40.06 -42.04
N VAL A 445 38.68 -40.82 -42.83
CA VAL A 445 38.99 -42.04 -43.59
C VAL A 445 39.74 -41.66 -44.89
N VAL A 446 40.97 -42.14 -45.10
CA VAL A 446 41.39 -43.17 -46.08
C VAL A 446 40.73 -43.09 -47.48
N THR A 447 41.48 -42.73 -48.53
CA THR A 447 41.93 -43.62 -49.64
C THR A 447 42.39 -42.83 -50.88
N ALA A 448 43.49 -43.34 -51.44
CA ALA A 448 44.10 -43.13 -52.77
C ALA A 448 44.80 -41.79 -53.06
#